data_AF-A0A8T4MP24-F1
#
_entry.id   AF-A0A8T4MP24-F1
#
_cell.length_a   1.000
_cell.length_b   1.000
_cell.length_c   1.000
_cell.angle_alpha   90.00
_cell.angle_beta   90.00
_cell.angle_gamma   90.00
#
_symmetry.space_group_name_H-M   'P 1'
#
loop_
_entity.id
_entity.type
_entity.pdbx_description
1 polymer ?
#
loop_
_entity_poly.entity_id
_entity_poly.type
_entity_poly.pdbx_seq_one_letter_code
_entity_poly.pdbx_strand_id
1 'polypeptide(L)'
;MNIKQKKIKKIESTLKEIYKRYKNKGALSIYLWGSILTGDYNPKSSDIDSIAIVDKNAKLKDNEEINHFLKTHFPNEDFKLNYLYLDELNGGKIKSRLAKVICPKLLLLDFKNWELVIGNKYSRKDFKIKKINFDEAVQLNLNVVKKNHLPLFEKGDFSVTPYFVKNLMKVCHYLNQKDVGEHKFMYKDLFKRSPKERKKIVKLLLKIRKNNWDKPLTKKNLHRLIEFIDSLEN
;
A
#
# COMPACT_ATOMS: atom_id res chain seq x y z
N MET A 1 28.82 -1.86 -4.92
CA MET A 1 27.48 -1.76 -4.30
C MET A 1 26.78 -0.52 -4.85
N ASN A 2 25.67 -0.68 -5.58
CA ASN A 2 24.90 0.44 -6.16
C ASN A 2 24.34 1.34 -5.03
N ILE A 3 24.17 2.64 -5.29
CA ILE A 3 23.54 3.64 -4.40
C ILE A 3 22.25 3.10 -3.77
N LYS A 4 21.41 2.39 -4.52
CA LYS A 4 20.18 1.76 -3.98
C LYS A 4 20.47 0.76 -2.87
N GLN A 5 21.48 -0.09 -3.02
CA GLN A 5 21.86 -1.10 -2.02
C GLN A 5 22.46 -0.46 -0.77
N LYS A 6 23.29 0.58 -0.92
CA LYS A 6 23.80 1.39 0.22
C LYS A 6 22.64 1.99 1.01
N LYS A 7 21.66 2.55 0.31
CA LYS A 7 20.47 3.14 0.92
C LYS A 7 19.60 2.12 1.66
N ILE A 8 19.32 0.97 1.05
CA ILE A 8 18.56 -0.11 1.70
C ILE A 8 19.27 -0.58 2.98
N LYS A 9 20.59 -0.78 2.96
CA LYS A 9 21.35 -1.14 4.17
C LYS A 9 21.23 -0.09 5.28
N LYS A 10 21.27 1.21 4.94
CA LYS A 10 21.07 2.30 5.92
C LYS A 10 19.66 2.23 6.52
N ILE A 11 18.64 2.07 5.67
CA ILE A 11 17.23 1.91 6.08
C ILE A 11 17.08 0.74 7.04
N GLU A 12 17.60 -0.44 6.68
CA GLU A 12 17.55 -1.63 7.54
C GLU A 12 18.25 -1.40 8.88
N SER A 13 19.42 -0.76 8.89
CA SER A 13 20.13 -0.43 10.14
C SER A 13 19.29 0.46 11.04
N THR A 14 18.70 1.53 10.49
CA THR A 14 17.82 2.44 11.25
C THR A 14 16.58 1.72 11.79
N LEU A 15 15.96 0.84 11.00
CA LEU A 15 14.83 0.03 11.47
C LEU A 15 15.24 -0.97 12.57
N LYS A 16 16.44 -1.56 12.48
CA LYS A 16 16.99 -2.42 13.53
C LYS A 16 17.21 -1.66 14.84
N GLU A 17 17.64 -0.41 14.77
CA GLU A 17 17.78 0.45 15.95
C GLU A 17 16.42 0.78 16.59
N ILE A 18 15.42 1.13 15.76
CA ILE A 18 14.05 1.32 16.25
C ILE A 18 13.55 0.04 16.92
N TYR A 19 13.71 -1.13 16.28
CA TYR A 19 13.31 -2.39 16.88
C TYR A 19 13.97 -2.62 18.25
N LYS A 20 15.28 -2.38 18.38
CA LYS A 20 15.99 -2.52 19.67
C LYS A 20 15.39 -1.66 20.78
N ARG A 21 14.97 -0.42 20.46
CA ARG A 21 14.35 0.51 21.42
C ARG A 21 12.93 0.10 21.83
N TYR A 22 12.20 -0.53 20.91
CA TYR A 22 10.76 -0.78 21.08
C TYR A 22 10.37 -2.26 21.26
N LYS A 23 11.31 -3.20 21.17
CA LYS A 23 11.02 -4.65 21.36
C LYS A 23 10.35 -4.93 22.71
N ASN A 24 10.86 -4.34 23.78
CA ASN A 24 10.32 -4.50 25.14
C ASN A 24 9.00 -3.73 25.35
N LYS A 25 8.63 -2.86 24.39
CA LYS A 25 7.35 -2.13 24.36
C LYS A 25 6.31 -2.82 23.46
N GLY A 26 6.59 -4.04 23.01
CA GLY A 26 5.67 -4.86 22.22
C GLY A 26 5.93 -4.84 20.70
N ALA A 27 7.06 -4.32 20.21
CA ALA A 27 7.43 -4.52 18.80
C ALA A 27 7.88 -5.97 18.56
N LEU A 28 7.19 -6.71 17.69
CA LEU A 28 7.46 -8.12 17.43
C LEU A 28 8.36 -8.33 16.21
N SER A 29 8.15 -7.54 15.16
CA SER A 29 8.93 -7.62 13.91
C SER A 29 8.76 -6.36 13.07
N ILE A 30 9.75 -6.04 12.24
CA ILE A 30 9.69 -4.93 11.28
C ILE A 30 9.99 -5.45 9.87
N TYR A 31 9.18 -4.99 8.91
CA TYR A 31 9.28 -5.31 7.49
C TYR A 31 9.45 -4.04 6.66
N LEU A 32 10.20 -4.15 5.57
CA LEU A 32 10.09 -3.22 4.45
C LEU A 32 8.90 -3.59 3.57
N TRP A 33 8.25 -2.57 3.02
CA TRP A 33 7.05 -2.73 2.21
C TRP A 33 6.98 -1.66 1.11
N GLY A 34 6.10 -1.87 0.13
CA GLY A 34 5.80 -0.89 -0.90
C GLY A 34 6.87 -0.78 -1.98
N SER A 35 6.98 0.42 -2.54
CA SER A 35 7.73 0.63 -3.79
C SER A 35 9.24 0.44 -3.64
N ILE A 36 9.83 0.68 -2.45
CA ILE A 36 11.27 0.51 -2.15
C ILE A 36 11.80 -0.87 -2.56
N LEU A 37 10.94 -1.89 -2.44
CA LEU A 37 11.21 -3.29 -2.79
C LEU A 37 10.95 -3.62 -4.27
N THR A 38 10.75 -2.62 -5.12
CA THR A 38 10.40 -2.80 -6.54
C THR A 38 11.32 -2.01 -7.46
N GLY A 39 11.19 -2.28 -8.76
CA GLY A 39 11.79 -1.45 -9.81
C GLY A 39 11.07 -0.12 -10.06
N ASP A 40 9.98 0.18 -9.37
CA ASP A 40 9.26 1.46 -9.48
C ASP A 40 9.73 2.51 -8.46
N TYR A 41 10.63 2.14 -7.54
CA TYR A 41 11.17 3.06 -6.55
C TYR A 41 11.96 4.19 -7.20
N ASN A 42 11.53 5.43 -6.97
CA ASN A 42 12.28 6.62 -7.30
C ASN A 42 12.77 7.31 -6.01
N PRO A 43 14.09 7.36 -5.75
CA PRO A 43 14.62 7.99 -4.54
C PRO A 43 14.23 9.45 -4.31
N LYS A 44 13.80 10.18 -5.37
CA LYS A 44 13.43 11.60 -5.29
C LYS A 44 11.95 11.83 -4.98
N SER A 45 11.08 10.84 -5.22
CA SER A 45 9.63 11.04 -5.16
C SER A 45 8.84 9.89 -4.55
N SER A 46 9.49 8.78 -4.22
CA SER A 46 8.85 7.63 -3.58
C SER A 46 9.15 7.62 -2.09
N ASP A 47 8.09 7.46 -1.31
CA ASP A 47 8.15 7.23 0.13
C ASP A 47 8.90 5.92 0.43
N ILE A 48 9.51 5.85 1.61
CA ILE A 48 9.99 4.59 2.19
C ILE A 48 8.92 4.12 3.16
N ASP A 49 8.22 3.06 2.78
CA ASP A 49 7.22 2.43 3.62
C ASP A 49 7.82 1.25 4.39
N SER A 50 7.57 1.22 5.69
CA SER A 50 7.85 0.08 6.55
C SER A 50 6.65 -0.23 7.44
N ILE A 51 6.55 -1.49 7.86
CA ILE A 51 5.47 -1.98 8.72
C ILE A 51 6.09 -2.74 9.89
N ALA A 52 5.75 -2.33 11.11
CA ALA A 52 5.97 -3.11 12.31
C ALA A 52 4.72 -3.92 12.66
N ILE A 53 4.89 -5.21 12.94
CA ILE A 53 3.88 -6.01 13.64
C ILE A 53 4.15 -5.91 15.13
N VAL A 54 3.11 -5.56 15.89
CA VAL A 54 3.21 -5.26 17.32
C VAL A 54 2.24 -6.10 18.12
N ASP A 55 2.55 -6.34 19.39
CA ASP A 55 1.67 -7.04 20.32
C ASP A 55 0.32 -6.30 20.49
N LYS A 56 -0.74 -7.04 20.79
CA LYS A 56 -2.11 -6.51 20.99
C LYS A 56 -2.19 -5.40 22.06
N ASN A 57 -1.28 -5.44 23.04
CA ASN A 57 -1.19 -4.53 24.18
C ASN A 57 -0.13 -3.44 23.98
N ALA A 58 0.58 -3.41 22.84
CA ALA A 58 1.62 -2.43 22.58
C ALA A 58 1.04 -1.00 22.63
N LYS A 59 1.68 -0.12 23.40
CA LYS A 59 1.26 1.28 23.53
C LYS A 59 2.01 2.17 22.54
N LEU A 60 1.90 1.86 21.25
CA LEU A 60 2.62 2.55 20.16
C LEU A 60 1.71 3.53 19.40
N LYS A 61 0.74 4.14 20.12
CA LYS A 61 -0.43 4.78 19.50
C LYS A 61 -0.09 5.98 18.64
N ASP A 62 0.94 6.75 18.96
CA ASP A 62 1.43 7.87 18.14
C ASP A 62 2.92 8.07 18.40
N ASN A 63 3.78 7.38 17.66
CA ASN A 63 5.22 7.54 17.84
C ASN A 63 5.75 8.74 17.05
N GLU A 64 5.36 9.94 17.49
CA GLU A 64 6.05 11.18 17.13
C GLU A 64 7.57 11.03 17.33
N GLU A 65 7.99 10.31 18.38
CA GLU A 65 9.40 9.99 18.63
C GLU A 65 10.04 9.17 17.50
N ILE A 66 9.36 8.12 16.99
CA ILE A 66 9.89 7.33 15.87
C ILE A 66 9.90 8.15 14.59
N ASN A 67 8.84 8.91 14.31
CA ASN A 67 8.79 9.76 13.13
C ASN A 67 9.89 10.84 13.17
N HIS A 68 10.11 11.45 14.34
CA HIS A 68 11.20 12.38 14.57
C HIS A 68 12.56 11.71 14.36
N PHE A 69 12.76 10.52 14.94
CA PHE A 69 13.99 9.74 14.76
C PHE A 69 14.26 9.41 13.28
N LEU A 70 13.24 8.96 12.54
CA LEU A 70 13.33 8.70 11.11
C LEU A 70 13.65 9.97 10.32
N LYS A 71 12.99 11.09 10.64
CA LYS A 71 13.22 12.39 10.00
C LYS A 71 14.65 12.89 10.21
N THR A 72 15.23 12.69 11.39
CA THR A 72 16.63 13.05 11.69
C THR A 72 17.62 12.23 10.87
N HIS A 73 17.34 10.94 10.63
CA HIS A 73 18.23 10.06 9.84
C HIS A 73 18.04 10.20 8.32
N PHE A 74 16.85 10.64 7.90
CA PHE A 74 16.42 10.79 6.51
C PHE A 74 15.66 12.12 6.29
N PRO A 75 16.33 13.28 6.43
CA PRO A 75 15.66 14.58 6.43
C PRO A 75 14.99 14.95 5.10
N ASN A 76 15.52 14.45 3.99
CA ASN A 76 15.04 14.75 2.64
C ASN A 76 14.11 13.68 2.07
N GLU A 77 13.68 12.73 2.90
CA GLU A 77 12.87 11.60 2.46
C GLU A 77 11.62 11.46 3.32
N ASP A 78 10.55 10.94 2.72
CA ASP A 78 9.35 10.58 3.43
C ASP A 78 9.45 9.12 3.88
N PHE A 79 10.13 8.90 5.01
CA PHE A 79 10.29 7.58 5.60
C PHE A 79 9.32 7.40 6.77
N LYS A 80 8.37 6.46 6.60
CA LYS A 80 7.33 6.14 7.58
C LYS A 80 7.47 4.72 8.11
N LEU A 81 7.31 4.58 9.43
CA LEU A 81 7.05 3.29 10.07
C LEU A 81 5.57 3.21 10.48
N ASN A 82 4.82 2.37 9.77
CA ASN A 82 3.45 2.05 10.11
C ASN A 82 3.40 0.87 11.09
N TYR A 83 2.29 0.74 11.81
CA TYR A 83 2.08 -0.37 12.74
C TYR A 83 0.84 -1.16 12.35
N LEU A 84 0.88 -2.47 12.57
CA LEU A 84 -0.27 -3.36 12.59
C LEU A 84 -0.20 -4.17 13.87
N TYR A 85 -1.29 -4.18 14.63
CA TYR A 85 -1.37 -5.03 15.80
C TYR A 85 -1.60 -6.47 15.35
N LEU A 86 -0.94 -7.42 16.01
CA LEU A 86 -1.05 -8.84 15.67
C LEU A 86 -2.51 -9.32 15.79
N ASP A 87 -3.30 -8.76 16.71
CA ASP A 87 -4.71 -9.10 16.81
C ASP A 87 -5.54 -8.58 15.63
N GLU A 88 -5.23 -7.42 15.04
CA GLU A 88 -5.87 -6.94 13.81
C GLU A 88 -5.68 -7.90 12.65
N LEU A 89 -4.47 -8.49 12.53
CA LEU A 89 -4.16 -9.50 11.51
C LEU A 89 -4.84 -10.85 11.80
N ASN A 90 -5.40 -11.00 13.00
CA ASN A 90 -6.12 -12.19 13.47
C ASN A 90 -7.64 -11.95 13.62
N GLY A 91 -8.17 -10.86 13.04
CA GLY A 91 -9.61 -10.56 13.05
C GLY A 91 -10.09 -9.78 14.27
N GLY A 92 -9.18 -9.28 15.10
CA GLY A 92 -9.45 -8.37 16.20
C GLY A 92 -9.86 -6.97 15.74
N LYS A 93 -10.19 -6.12 16.71
CA LYS A 93 -10.64 -4.74 16.47
C LYS A 93 -9.54 -3.90 15.82
N ILE A 94 -9.92 -3.16 14.77
CA ILE A 94 -9.04 -2.21 14.08
C ILE A 94 -8.70 -1.02 15.00
N LYS A 95 -7.41 -0.83 15.25
CA LYS A 95 -6.78 0.21 16.09
C LYS A 95 -5.80 1.06 15.29
N SER A 96 -4.94 0.43 14.48
CA SER A 96 -3.85 1.08 13.77
C SER A 96 -4.36 2.00 12.67
N ARG A 97 -3.63 3.10 12.43
CA ARG A 97 -3.93 4.02 11.32
C ARG A 97 -3.87 3.32 9.97
N LEU A 98 -2.91 2.42 9.77
CA LEU A 98 -2.77 1.70 8.51
C LEU A 98 -3.98 0.79 8.24
N ALA A 99 -4.43 0.02 9.24
CA ALA A 99 -5.57 -0.87 9.06
C ALA A 99 -6.92 -0.15 8.92
N LYS A 100 -7.02 1.11 9.38
CA LYS A 100 -8.17 2.00 9.10
C LYS A 100 -8.23 2.45 7.65
N VAL A 101 -7.08 2.55 6.98
CA VAL A 101 -6.98 3.02 5.58
C VAL A 101 -6.97 1.85 4.60
N ILE A 102 -6.32 0.74 4.96
CA ILE A 102 -6.19 -0.45 4.11
C ILE A 102 -6.68 -1.66 4.90
N CYS A 103 -7.68 -2.34 4.35
CA CYS A 103 -8.21 -3.57 4.95
C CYS A 103 -7.07 -4.59 5.22
N PRO A 104 -6.97 -5.16 6.45
CA PRO A 104 -5.96 -6.17 6.75
C PRO A 104 -5.94 -7.36 5.78
N LYS A 105 -7.09 -7.74 5.22
CA LYS A 105 -7.16 -8.78 4.18
C LYS A 105 -6.33 -8.42 2.93
N LEU A 106 -6.36 -7.17 2.49
CA LEU A 106 -5.55 -6.69 1.35
C LEU A 106 -4.06 -6.62 1.70
N LEU A 107 -3.73 -6.20 2.93
CA LEU A 107 -2.34 -6.20 3.41
C LEU A 107 -1.76 -7.62 3.43
N LEU A 108 -2.53 -8.58 3.95
CA LEU A 108 -2.12 -9.98 4.01
C LEU A 108 -2.08 -10.67 2.64
N LEU A 109 -2.85 -10.19 1.66
CA LEU A 109 -2.73 -10.66 0.27
C LEU A 109 -1.36 -10.29 -0.32
N ASP A 110 -0.81 -9.12 0.03
CA ASP A 110 0.49 -8.63 -0.43
C ASP A 110 1.66 -9.08 0.48
N PHE A 111 1.40 -9.80 1.58
CA PHE A 111 2.39 -10.11 2.61
C PHE A 111 3.63 -10.86 2.09
N LYS A 112 3.47 -11.70 1.06
CA LYS A 112 4.59 -12.42 0.44
C LYS A 112 5.64 -11.50 -0.21
N ASN A 113 5.27 -10.24 -0.46
CA ASN A 113 6.14 -9.24 -1.06
C ASN A 113 6.84 -8.34 -0.03
N TRP A 114 6.60 -8.57 1.26
CA TRP A 114 7.21 -7.85 2.36
C TRP A 114 8.57 -8.47 2.69
N GLU A 115 9.55 -7.65 3.03
CA GLU A 115 10.91 -8.10 3.34
C GLU A 115 11.17 -7.92 4.83
N LEU A 116 11.41 -9.04 5.54
CA LEU A 116 11.72 -9.01 6.97
C LEU A 116 13.06 -8.32 7.21
N VAL A 117 13.07 -7.30 8.06
CA VAL A 117 14.30 -6.63 8.50
C VAL A 117 14.82 -7.23 9.80
N ILE A 118 13.92 -7.42 10.79
CA ILE A 118 14.26 -7.93 12.13
C ILE A 118 13.03 -8.42 12.89
N GLY A 119 13.23 -9.35 13.83
CA GLY A 119 12.21 -9.88 14.74
C GLY A 119 11.61 -11.20 14.28
N ASN A 120 10.37 -11.48 14.69
CA ASN A 120 9.67 -12.72 14.35
C ASN A 120 9.41 -12.83 12.84
N LYS A 121 9.81 -13.97 12.26
CA LYS A 121 9.51 -14.31 10.87
C LYS A 121 8.11 -14.91 10.78
N TYR A 122 7.15 -14.12 10.29
CA TYR A 122 5.80 -14.61 10.03
C TYR A 122 5.67 -15.10 8.59
N SER A 123 4.70 -15.98 8.40
CA SER A 123 4.20 -16.51 7.15
C SER A 123 2.69 -16.26 7.06
N ARG A 124 2.09 -16.53 5.91
CA ARG A 124 0.63 -16.36 5.77
C ARG A 124 -0.17 -17.22 6.75
N LYS A 125 0.35 -18.38 7.18
CA LYS A 125 -0.35 -19.33 8.06
C LYS A 125 -0.44 -18.84 9.50
N ASP A 126 0.39 -17.88 9.89
CA ASP A 126 0.42 -17.32 11.25
C ASP A 126 -0.74 -16.33 11.52
N PHE A 127 -1.58 -16.06 10.52
CA PHE A 127 -2.68 -15.11 10.61
C PHE A 127 -4.05 -15.79 10.40
N LYS A 128 -4.96 -15.58 11.35
CA LYS A 128 -6.31 -16.18 11.39
C LYS A 128 -7.30 -15.55 10.41
N ILE A 129 -7.04 -14.34 9.91
CA ILE A 129 -7.90 -13.75 8.87
C ILE A 129 -7.94 -14.69 7.66
N LYS A 130 -9.14 -14.94 7.12
CA LYS A 130 -9.31 -15.77 5.92
C LYS A 130 -8.57 -15.17 4.72
N LYS A 131 -7.86 -16.00 3.95
CA LYS A 131 -7.24 -15.58 2.69
C LYS A 131 -8.35 -15.20 1.71
N ILE A 132 -8.23 -14.00 1.13
CA ILE A 132 -9.13 -13.55 0.08
C ILE A 132 -8.59 -13.96 -1.30
N ASN A 133 -9.49 -14.18 -2.25
CA ASN A 133 -9.15 -14.31 -3.66
C ASN A 133 -9.06 -12.93 -4.34
N PHE A 134 -8.72 -12.90 -5.63
CA PHE A 134 -8.58 -11.64 -6.36
C PHE A 134 -9.91 -10.92 -6.61
N ASP A 135 -11.03 -11.64 -6.70
CA ASP A 135 -12.36 -11.04 -6.84
C ASP A 135 -12.76 -10.29 -5.57
N GLU A 136 -12.59 -10.92 -4.41
CA GLU A 136 -12.76 -10.27 -3.12
C GLU A 136 -11.82 -9.06 -2.97
N ALA A 137 -10.59 -9.15 -3.47
CA ALA A 137 -9.64 -8.01 -3.45
C ALA A 137 -10.11 -6.84 -4.34
N VAL A 138 -10.62 -7.13 -5.54
CA VAL A 138 -11.24 -6.14 -6.43
C VAL A 138 -12.40 -5.46 -5.71
N GLN A 139 -13.33 -6.25 -5.16
CA GLN A 139 -14.50 -5.73 -4.47
C GLN A 139 -14.15 -4.88 -3.25
N LEU A 140 -13.13 -5.26 -2.46
CA LEU A 140 -12.66 -4.44 -1.35
C LEU A 140 -12.12 -3.07 -1.79
N ASN A 141 -11.38 -3.00 -2.90
CA ASN A 141 -10.87 -1.73 -3.43
C ASN A 141 -11.98 -0.90 -4.08
N LEU A 142 -12.91 -1.53 -4.81
CA LEU A 142 -14.08 -0.85 -5.38
C LEU A 142 -14.97 -0.26 -4.29
N ASN A 143 -15.21 -0.99 -3.20
CA ASN A 143 -15.95 -0.49 -2.05
C ASN A 143 -15.31 0.78 -1.45
N VAL A 144 -13.98 0.83 -1.34
CA VAL A 144 -13.27 2.05 -0.90
C VAL A 144 -13.50 3.20 -1.89
N VAL A 145 -13.39 2.93 -3.19
CA VAL A 145 -13.64 3.94 -4.22
C VAL A 145 -15.06 4.49 -4.13
N LYS A 146 -16.07 3.62 -4.08
CA LYS A 146 -17.48 3.99 -4.07
C LYS A 146 -17.90 4.70 -2.80
N LYS A 147 -17.46 4.21 -1.64
CA LYS A 147 -17.89 4.77 -0.34
C LYS A 147 -17.12 6.03 0.06
N ASN A 148 -15.83 6.13 -0.32
CA ASN A 148 -14.96 7.17 0.21
C ASN A 148 -14.52 8.22 -0.81
N HIS A 149 -14.55 7.93 -2.12
CA HIS A 149 -14.03 8.84 -3.13
C HIS A 149 -15.11 9.42 -4.05
N LEU A 150 -15.99 8.59 -4.61
CA LEU A 150 -17.03 9.07 -5.53
C LEU A 150 -17.94 10.15 -4.91
N PRO A 151 -18.41 10.02 -3.65
CA PRO A 151 -19.25 11.05 -3.03
C PRO A 151 -18.53 12.40 -2.83
N LEU A 152 -17.20 12.41 -2.82
CA LEU A 152 -16.40 13.63 -2.75
C LEU A 152 -16.30 14.30 -4.12
N PHE A 153 -16.14 13.52 -5.19
CA PHE A 153 -16.15 14.07 -6.56
C PHE A 153 -17.52 14.67 -6.94
N GLU A 154 -18.61 14.06 -6.50
CA GLU A 154 -19.98 14.61 -6.65
C GLU A 154 -20.10 15.99 -5.99
N LYS A 155 -19.40 16.20 -4.87
CA LYS A 155 -19.29 17.50 -4.17
C LYS A 155 -18.23 18.43 -4.77
N GLY A 156 -17.59 18.04 -5.87
CA GLY A 156 -16.53 18.81 -6.52
C GLY A 156 -15.15 18.72 -5.85
N ASP A 157 -14.96 17.87 -4.83
CA ASP A 157 -13.68 17.70 -4.16
C ASP A 157 -12.78 16.67 -4.86
N PHE A 158 -11.82 17.17 -5.64
CA PHE A 158 -10.81 16.36 -6.32
C PHE A 158 -9.51 16.17 -5.53
N SER A 159 -9.47 16.54 -4.24
CA SER A 159 -8.30 16.32 -3.37
C SER A 159 -7.93 14.84 -3.22
N VAL A 160 -8.93 13.94 -3.30
CA VAL A 160 -8.76 12.48 -3.18
C VAL A 160 -8.30 11.78 -4.46
N THR A 161 -8.04 12.53 -5.55
CA THR A 161 -7.56 11.98 -6.85
C THR A 161 -6.41 10.98 -6.70
N PRO A 162 -5.35 11.23 -5.91
CA PRO A 162 -4.26 10.25 -5.76
C PRO A 162 -4.73 8.90 -5.22
N TYR A 163 -5.61 8.91 -4.22
CA TYR A 163 -6.11 7.69 -3.58
C TYR A 163 -7.11 6.95 -4.47
N PHE A 164 -7.99 7.69 -5.14
CA PHE A 164 -8.91 7.13 -6.14
C PHE A 164 -8.16 6.40 -7.26
N VAL A 165 -7.20 7.08 -7.89
CA VAL A 165 -6.39 6.50 -8.99
C VAL A 165 -5.57 5.30 -8.51
N LYS A 166 -4.94 5.38 -7.32
CA LYS A 166 -4.21 4.25 -6.73
C LYS A 166 -5.09 3.02 -6.52
N ASN A 167 -6.33 3.19 -6.02
CA ASN A 167 -7.25 2.07 -5.82
C ASN A 167 -7.70 1.47 -7.16
N LEU A 168 -8.01 2.28 -8.18
CA LEU A 168 -8.34 1.75 -9.51
C LEU A 168 -7.16 1.04 -10.18
N MET A 169 -5.93 1.50 -9.95
CA MET A 169 -4.74 0.78 -10.40
C MET A 169 -4.57 -0.56 -9.70
N LYS A 170 -4.87 -0.66 -8.39
CA LYS A 170 -4.91 -1.92 -7.65
C LYS A 170 -6.00 -2.86 -8.18
N VAL A 171 -7.19 -2.34 -8.48
CA VAL A 171 -8.25 -3.11 -9.14
C VAL A 171 -7.75 -3.70 -10.45
N CYS A 172 -7.16 -2.88 -11.33
CA CYS A 172 -6.58 -3.37 -12.58
C CYS A 172 -5.49 -4.43 -12.35
N HIS A 173 -4.67 -4.28 -11.30
CA HIS A 173 -3.67 -5.28 -10.95
C HIS A 173 -4.27 -6.62 -10.55
N TYR A 174 -5.25 -6.63 -9.65
CA TYR A 174 -5.88 -7.87 -9.20
C TYR A 174 -6.62 -8.56 -10.34
N LEU A 175 -7.29 -7.79 -11.21
CA LEU A 175 -7.86 -8.35 -12.42
C LEU A 175 -6.78 -8.96 -13.33
N ASN A 176 -5.64 -8.30 -13.53
CA ASN A 176 -4.53 -8.89 -14.29
C ASN A 176 -3.98 -10.17 -13.63
N GLN A 177 -3.95 -10.24 -12.29
CA GLN A 177 -3.52 -11.44 -11.59
C GLN A 177 -4.48 -12.63 -11.80
N LYS A 178 -5.78 -12.38 -12.03
CA LYS A 178 -6.72 -13.42 -12.46
C LYS A 178 -6.36 -13.94 -13.86
N ASP A 179 -6.02 -13.03 -14.76
CA ASP A 179 -5.81 -13.33 -16.18
C ASP A 179 -4.46 -14.03 -16.44
N VAL A 180 -3.38 -13.60 -15.77
CA VAL A 180 -2.01 -14.06 -16.06
C VAL A 180 -1.25 -14.62 -14.86
N GLY A 181 -1.93 -14.83 -13.74
CA GLY A 181 -1.35 -15.37 -12.51
C GLY A 181 -0.71 -14.32 -11.59
N GLU A 182 -0.36 -14.78 -10.39
CA GLU A 182 0.06 -13.92 -9.29
C GLU A 182 1.45 -13.29 -9.53
N HIS A 183 1.57 -11.97 -9.35
CA HIS A 183 2.81 -11.22 -9.54
C HIS A 183 2.83 -9.98 -8.65
N LYS A 184 4.01 -9.42 -8.35
CA LYS A 184 4.09 -8.21 -7.51
C LYS A 184 3.42 -7.00 -8.19
N PHE A 185 2.76 -6.15 -7.41
CA PHE A 185 2.23 -4.89 -7.93
C PHE A 185 3.36 -4.00 -8.42
N MET A 186 3.33 -3.67 -9.72
CA MET A 186 4.25 -2.74 -10.35
C MET A 186 3.48 -1.90 -11.36
N TYR A 187 3.53 -0.59 -11.20
CA TYR A 187 2.87 0.37 -12.07
C TYR A 187 3.35 0.27 -13.51
N LYS A 188 4.67 0.10 -13.72
CA LYS A 188 5.25 0.00 -15.06
C LYS A 188 4.75 -1.23 -15.83
N ASP A 189 4.35 -2.27 -15.10
CA ASP A 189 3.88 -3.54 -15.67
C ASP A 189 2.36 -3.56 -15.93
N LEU A 190 1.59 -2.66 -15.29
CA LEU A 190 0.12 -2.65 -15.39
C LEU A 190 -0.34 -2.67 -16.85
N PHE A 191 0.22 -1.80 -17.70
CA PHE A 191 -0.17 -1.72 -19.10
C PHE A 191 0.20 -2.98 -19.88
N LYS A 192 1.41 -3.51 -19.65
CA LYS A 192 1.93 -4.70 -20.34
C LYS A 192 1.07 -5.94 -20.04
N ARG A 193 0.62 -6.08 -18.79
CA ARG A 193 -0.14 -7.23 -18.30
C ARG A 193 -1.65 -7.12 -18.52
N SER A 194 -2.14 -5.98 -19.00
CA SER A 194 -3.57 -5.76 -19.19
C SER A 194 -4.04 -6.32 -20.54
N PRO A 195 -5.24 -6.96 -20.60
CA PRO A 195 -5.87 -7.31 -21.87
C PRO A 195 -6.27 -6.05 -22.65
N LYS A 196 -6.59 -6.23 -23.95
CA LYS A 196 -6.80 -5.12 -24.90
C LYS A 196 -7.90 -4.16 -24.43
N GLU A 197 -8.95 -4.70 -23.85
CA GLU A 197 -10.14 -4.01 -23.35
C GLU A 197 -9.77 -3.08 -22.18
N ARG A 198 -8.90 -3.54 -21.28
CA ARG A 198 -8.48 -2.82 -20.06
C ARG A 198 -7.34 -1.82 -20.31
N LYS A 199 -6.53 -2.01 -21.35
CA LYS A 199 -5.39 -1.13 -21.69
C LYS A 199 -5.78 0.34 -21.81
N LYS A 200 -6.99 0.63 -22.31
CA LYS A 200 -7.51 2.00 -22.42
C LYS A 200 -7.61 2.70 -21.05
N ILE A 201 -8.22 2.04 -20.06
CA ILE A 201 -8.35 2.57 -18.69
C ILE A 201 -6.98 2.65 -18.02
N VAL A 202 -6.16 1.60 -18.12
CA VAL A 202 -4.83 1.60 -17.51
C VAL A 202 -3.93 2.70 -18.07
N LYS A 203 -4.00 2.97 -19.39
CA LYS A 203 -3.27 4.10 -20.00
C LYS A 203 -3.71 5.44 -19.43
N LEU A 204 -5.01 5.64 -19.21
CA LEU A 204 -5.54 6.85 -18.58
C LEU A 204 -5.05 7.00 -17.13
N LEU A 205 -5.16 5.95 -16.32
CA LEU A 205 -4.70 5.96 -14.92
C LEU A 205 -3.19 6.25 -14.82
N LEU A 206 -2.38 5.63 -15.68
CA LEU A 206 -0.94 5.89 -15.75
C LEU A 206 -0.64 7.33 -16.18
N LYS A 207 -1.41 7.90 -17.12
CA LYS A 207 -1.26 9.29 -17.53
C LYS A 207 -1.57 10.26 -16.39
N ILE A 208 -2.69 10.04 -15.67
CA ILE A 208 -3.05 10.85 -14.50
C ILE A 208 -1.95 10.81 -13.44
N ARG A 209 -1.43 9.61 -13.13
CA ARG A 209 -0.32 9.44 -12.17
C ARG A 209 0.96 10.13 -12.64
N LYS A 210 1.36 9.96 -13.90
CA LYS A 210 2.59 10.55 -14.46
C LYS A 210 2.56 12.08 -14.41
N ASN A 211 1.37 12.66 -14.57
CA ASN A 211 1.13 14.09 -14.47
C ASN A 211 0.82 14.55 -13.03
N ASN A 212 1.49 13.96 -12.04
CA ASN A 212 1.34 14.30 -10.62
C ASN A 212 -0.12 14.30 -10.12
N TRP A 213 -0.87 13.23 -10.44
CA TRP A 213 -2.27 13.08 -10.01
C TRP A 213 -3.20 14.17 -10.57
N ASP A 214 -3.06 14.43 -11.88
CA ASP A 214 -3.76 15.47 -12.65
C ASP A 214 -5.29 15.50 -12.39
N LYS A 215 -5.71 16.44 -11.54
CA LYS A 215 -7.12 16.63 -11.14
C LYS A 215 -8.00 17.06 -12.32
N PRO A 216 -7.62 18.04 -13.16
CA PRO A 216 -8.38 18.38 -14.37
C PRO A 216 -8.58 17.19 -15.31
N LEU A 217 -7.53 16.40 -15.56
CA LEU A 217 -7.64 15.21 -16.40
C LEU A 217 -8.56 14.15 -15.79
N THR A 218 -8.50 13.98 -14.46
CA THR A 218 -9.41 13.08 -13.72
C THR A 218 -10.85 13.54 -13.86
N LYS A 219 -11.14 14.82 -13.60
CA LYS A 219 -12.48 15.42 -13.75
C LYS A 219 -13.03 15.21 -15.17
N LYS A 220 -12.23 15.51 -16.19
CA LYS A 220 -12.62 15.35 -17.60
C LYS A 220 -12.99 13.90 -17.97
N ASN A 221 -12.39 12.92 -17.30
CA ASN A 221 -12.59 11.50 -17.60
C ASN A 221 -13.35 10.75 -16.50
N LEU A 222 -14.01 11.46 -15.57
CA LEU A 222 -14.65 10.83 -14.41
C LEU A 222 -15.76 9.86 -14.85
N HIS A 223 -16.62 10.26 -15.81
CA HIS A 223 -17.68 9.41 -16.37
C HIS A 223 -17.14 8.06 -16.84
N ARG A 224 -16.05 8.08 -17.62
CA ARG A 224 -15.41 6.87 -18.14
C ARG A 224 -14.81 5.98 -17.05
N LEU A 225 -14.29 6.57 -15.98
CA LEU A 225 -13.76 5.82 -14.85
C LEU A 225 -14.89 5.18 -14.03
N ILE A 226 -16.05 5.83 -13.95
CA ILE A 226 -17.28 5.30 -13.35
C ILE A 226 -17.84 4.15 -14.20
N GLU A 227 -17.97 4.33 -15.51
CA GLU A 227 -18.39 3.24 -16.43
C GLU A 227 -17.52 1.99 -16.28
N PHE A 228 -16.21 2.16 -16.14
CA PHE A 228 -15.30 1.05 -15.86
C PHE A 228 -15.59 0.40 -14.51
N ILE A 229 -15.84 1.18 -13.46
CA ILE A 229 -16.19 0.64 -12.14
C ILE A 229 -17.48 -0.18 -12.22
N ASP A 230 -18.50 0.34 -12.89
CA ASP A 230 -19.81 -0.30 -12.99
C ASP A 230 -19.77 -1.56 -13.87
N SER A 231 -18.91 -1.61 -14.88
CA SER A 231 -18.70 -2.82 -15.69
C SER A 231 -18.08 -4.01 -14.93
N LEU A 232 -17.55 -3.78 -13.72
CA LEU A 232 -16.94 -4.84 -12.90
C LEU A 232 -17.93 -5.47 -11.90
N GLU A 233 -19.18 -5.01 -11.89
CA GLU A 233 -20.24 -5.50 -11.02
C GLU A 233 -21.33 -6.28 -11.75
N ASN A 234 -21.37 -6.18 -13.08
CA ASN A 234 -22.25 -6.96 -13.96
C ASN A 234 -21.52 -8.21 -14.46
#